data_AF-A0A0D2LU54-F1
#
_entry.id   AF-A0A0D2LU54-F1
#
_cell.length_a   1.000
_cell.length_b   1.000
_cell.length_c   1.000
_cell.angle_alpha   90.00
_cell.angle_beta   90.00
_cell.angle_gamma   90.00
#
_symmetry.space_group_name_H-M   'P 1'
#
loop_
_entity.id
_entity.type
_entity.pdbx_description
1 polymer ?
#
loop_
_entity_poly.entity_id
_entity_poly.type
_entity_poly.pdbx_seq_one_letter_code
_entity_poly.pdbx_strand_id
1 'polypeptide(L)'
;MQLLLPGEPAEGLLPLLGTLLSQPLPPLAGAGEAGGVHAVVSALRQRASVLRWYALALFSCRRRDVRAPLLETLFAGGAAAGGADSTALVLAGVQQQQQYLEDGGGGAAAAVLSAVVGVAVAEPSIKDLPAEELRVAEEMTVADVSVRALLTGPQARRCSAALAALSWRVIEQLGLVTTDATGQPVFDFNALAAALHERFDDYVARNGGRGGAAEAAATAAVRAALRYAQQVNAYALVAGAQYKALSAWRQAVEVALTSAYPLVEATMPGRGPEVLRSALVGALGALQELSTRQSVRLSEALAGCPRVILSKLRELASLGLGAGLPSDPLAQVRLPARCLEVLRLLLDVLGRAAGLSSKALRCEMYAALLAYLHFCRRVPGKAGRFRAWGFVVLA
;
A
#
# COMPACT_ATOMS: atom_id res chain seq x y z
N MET A 1 -9.17 -20.70 -17.80
CA MET A 1 -9.70 -19.32 -17.72
C MET A 1 -9.44 -18.63 -19.05
N GLN A 2 -10.32 -18.83 -20.04
CA GLN A 2 -10.36 -17.99 -21.23
C GLN A 2 -10.92 -16.65 -20.79
N LEU A 3 -10.03 -15.66 -20.66
CA LEU A 3 -10.40 -14.28 -20.35
C LEU A 3 -11.25 -13.76 -21.51
N LEU A 4 -12.47 -13.30 -21.19
CA LEU A 4 -13.45 -12.70 -22.10
C LEU A 4 -12.84 -11.49 -22.85
N LEU A 5 -12.13 -11.77 -23.92
CA LEU A 5 -11.92 -10.87 -25.06
C LEU A 5 -11.84 -11.83 -26.27
N PRO A 6 -12.96 -12.08 -26.99
CA PRO A 6 -13.57 -11.05 -27.85
C PRO A 6 -15.12 -11.05 -27.87
N GLY A 7 -15.71 -9.87 -28.02
CA GLY A 7 -17.15 -9.68 -28.21
C GLY A 7 -17.62 -8.35 -27.61
N GLU A 8 -18.38 -7.59 -28.40
CA GLU A 8 -18.87 -6.23 -28.15
C GLU A 8 -19.38 -5.88 -26.73
N PRO A 9 -19.97 -6.78 -25.90
CA PRO A 9 -20.43 -6.38 -24.56
C PRO A 9 -19.30 -6.10 -23.54
N ALA A 10 -18.11 -6.70 -23.69
CA ALA A 10 -17.01 -6.48 -22.72
C ALA A 10 -16.27 -5.14 -22.95
N GLU A 11 -16.35 -4.60 -24.17
CA GLU A 11 -15.66 -3.38 -24.58
C GLU A 11 -16.28 -2.12 -23.92
N GLY A 12 -17.58 -2.15 -23.64
CA GLY A 12 -18.26 -1.11 -22.86
C GLY A 12 -18.12 -1.25 -21.34
N LEU A 13 -17.85 -2.46 -20.82
CA LEU A 13 -17.82 -2.71 -19.37
C LEU A 13 -16.54 -2.20 -18.71
N LEU A 14 -15.38 -2.32 -19.36
CA LEU A 14 -14.11 -1.95 -18.72
C LEU A 14 -14.04 -0.46 -18.36
N PRO A 15 -14.39 0.50 -19.24
CA PRO A 15 -14.46 1.92 -18.87
C PRO A 15 -15.48 2.20 -17.75
N LEU A 16 -16.62 1.49 -17.75
CA LEU A 16 -17.65 1.62 -16.70
C LEU A 16 -17.14 1.16 -15.33
N LEU A 17 -16.30 0.12 -15.28
CA LEU A 17 -15.61 -0.30 -14.05
C LEU A 17 -14.64 0.77 -13.53
N GLY A 18 -14.21 1.70 -14.38
CA GLY A 18 -13.42 2.85 -13.99
C GLY A 18 -14.09 3.75 -12.95
N THR A 19 -15.41 3.80 -12.93
CA THR A 19 -16.17 4.53 -11.89
C THR A 19 -15.88 3.99 -10.49
N LEU A 20 -15.64 2.68 -10.35
CA LEU A 20 -15.33 2.02 -9.07
C LEU A 20 -13.95 2.41 -8.52
N LEU A 21 -13.03 2.85 -9.40
CA LEU A 21 -11.71 3.33 -8.99
C LEU A 21 -11.81 4.69 -8.30
N SER A 22 -12.80 5.50 -8.68
CA SER A 22 -12.99 6.87 -8.18
C SER A 22 -14.01 6.99 -7.05
N GLN A 23 -14.82 5.95 -6.79
CA GLN A 23 -15.73 5.92 -5.64
C GLN A 23 -14.94 6.05 -4.32
N PRO A 24 -15.44 6.75 -3.29
CA PRO A 24 -14.78 6.79 -1.98
C PRO A 24 -14.73 5.40 -1.35
N LEU A 25 -13.70 5.15 -0.51
CA LEU A 25 -13.70 3.92 0.29
C LEU A 25 -14.76 4.01 1.39
N PRO A 26 -15.43 2.91 1.75
CA PRO A 26 -16.30 2.89 2.90
C PRO A 26 -15.49 3.20 4.17
N PRO A 27 -16.09 3.83 5.19
CA PRO A 27 -15.39 4.12 6.43
C PRO A 27 -15.00 2.80 7.13
N LEU A 28 -13.79 2.77 7.69
CA LEU A 28 -13.44 1.78 8.70
C LEU A 28 -14.31 2.08 9.92
N ALA A 29 -15.32 1.25 10.16
CA ALA A 29 -16.11 1.35 11.37
C ALA A 29 -15.18 1.24 12.60
N GLY A 30 -15.50 1.98 13.67
CA GLY A 30 -14.72 1.99 14.90
C GLY A 30 -14.49 0.57 15.44
N ALA A 31 -13.41 0.40 16.20
CA ALA A 31 -12.96 -0.90 16.72
C ALA A 31 -14.11 -1.69 17.38
N GLY A 32 -14.68 -2.66 16.65
CA GLY A 32 -15.77 -3.52 17.15
C GLY A 32 -16.83 -3.89 16.11
N GLU A 33 -17.01 -3.10 15.05
CA GLU A 33 -18.03 -3.39 14.03
C GLU A 33 -17.44 -4.14 12.82
N ALA A 34 -17.59 -5.47 12.84
CA ALA A 34 -17.08 -6.36 11.78
C ALA A 34 -17.58 -6.00 10.36
N GLY A 35 -18.74 -5.34 10.24
CA GLY A 35 -19.31 -4.92 8.95
C GLY A 35 -18.42 -3.93 8.17
N GLY A 36 -17.74 -3.01 8.86
CA GLY A 36 -16.90 -2.00 8.21
C GLY A 36 -15.62 -2.59 7.58
N VAL A 37 -15.00 -3.56 8.26
CA VAL A 37 -13.76 -4.20 7.80
C VAL A 37 -13.99 -4.95 6.49
N HIS A 38 -15.06 -5.75 6.40
CA HIS A 38 -15.37 -6.52 5.20
C HIS A 38 -15.69 -5.62 4.00
N ALA A 39 -16.40 -4.51 4.22
CA ALA A 39 -16.70 -3.55 3.16
C ALA A 39 -15.42 -2.91 2.60
N VAL A 40 -14.50 -2.47 3.47
CA VAL A 40 -13.21 -1.88 3.07
C VAL A 40 -12.35 -2.91 2.33
N VAL A 41 -12.24 -4.13 2.87
CA VAL A 41 -11.49 -5.23 2.23
C VAL A 41 -12.06 -5.55 0.85
N SER A 42 -13.39 -5.62 0.73
CA SER A 42 -14.06 -5.86 -0.55
C SER A 42 -13.77 -4.76 -1.56
N ALA A 43 -13.91 -3.49 -1.16
CA ALA A 43 -13.64 -2.34 -2.01
C ALA A 43 -12.17 -2.30 -2.49
N LEU A 44 -11.22 -2.55 -1.60
CA LEU A 44 -9.78 -2.62 -1.94
C LEU A 44 -9.49 -3.77 -2.91
N ARG A 45 -10.10 -4.95 -2.70
CA ARG A 45 -9.95 -6.11 -3.60
C ARG A 45 -10.60 -5.86 -4.96
N GLN A 46 -11.74 -5.18 -5.00
CA GLN A 46 -12.42 -4.81 -6.24
C GLN A 46 -11.54 -3.87 -7.05
N ARG A 47 -11.01 -2.80 -6.43
CA ARG A 47 -10.05 -1.89 -7.10
C ARG A 47 -8.80 -2.60 -7.57
N ALA A 48 -8.21 -3.47 -6.75
CA ALA A 48 -7.05 -4.26 -7.15
C ALA A 48 -7.35 -5.13 -8.38
N SER A 49 -8.54 -5.72 -8.44
CA SER A 49 -8.97 -6.53 -9.58
C SER A 49 -9.17 -5.66 -10.83
N VAL A 50 -9.90 -4.56 -10.72
CA VAL A 50 -10.12 -3.62 -11.85
C VAL A 50 -8.81 -3.09 -12.40
N LEU A 51 -7.85 -2.68 -11.55
CA LEU A 51 -6.52 -2.24 -11.99
C LEU A 51 -5.75 -3.33 -12.73
N ARG A 52 -5.85 -4.59 -12.30
CA ARG A 52 -5.23 -5.73 -13.01
C ARG A 52 -5.89 -5.98 -14.37
N TRP A 53 -7.20 -5.84 -14.47
CA TRP A 53 -7.92 -5.91 -15.74
C TRP A 53 -7.49 -4.79 -16.68
N TYR A 54 -7.34 -3.57 -16.17
CA TYR A 54 -6.83 -2.43 -16.93
C TYR A 54 -5.38 -2.69 -17.40
N ALA A 55 -4.50 -3.14 -16.51
CA ALA A 55 -3.13 -3.50 -16.86
C ALA A 55 -3.08 -4.57 -17.95
N LEU A 56 -3.87 -5.64 -17.79
CA LEU A 56 -3.96 -6.71 -18.77
C LEU A 56 -4.47 -6.19 -20.12
N ALA A 57 -5.58 -5.46 -20.14
CA ALA A 57 -6.15 -4.90 -21.36
C ALA A 57 -5.17 -3.94 -22.07
N LEU A 58 -4.48 -3.08 -21.32
CA LEU A 58 -3.48 -2.17 -21.88
C LEU A 58 -2.26 -2.90 -22.46
N PHE A 59 -1.94 -4.08 -21.93
CA PHE A 59 -0.83 -4.92 -22.37
C PHE A 59 -1.20 -5.85 -23.54
N SER A 60 -2.34 -6.53 -23.47
CA SER A 60 -2.72 -7.58 -24.42
C SER A 60 -3.56 -7.08 -25.60
N CYS A 61 -4.39 -6.04 -25.41
CA CYS A 61 -5.22 -5.52 -26.50
C CYS A 61 -4.37 -4.67 -27.45
N ARG A 62 -4.57 -4.85 -28.77
CA ARG A 62 -3.94 -4.00 -29.80
C ARG A 62 -4.86 -2.88 -30.29
N ARG A 63 -6.17 -3.03 -30.05
CA ARG A 63 -7.25 -2.10 -30.42
C ARG A 63 -7.11 -0.76 -29.69
N ARG A 64 -6.97 0.35 -30.43
CA ARG A 64 -6.77 1.70 -29.88
C ARG A 64 -8.04 2.22 -29.19
N ASP A 65 -9.19 1.94 -29.78
CA ASP A 65 -10.54 2.24 -29.29
C ASP A 65 -10.84 1.66 -27.91
N VAL A 66 -10.22 0.53 -27.55
CA VAL A 66 -10.34 -0.04 -26.20
C VAL A 66 -9.32 0.58 -25.23
N ARG A 67 -8.09 0.83 -25.67
CA ARG A 67 -7.00 1.29 -24.79
C ARG A 67 -7.11 2.77 -24.43
N ALA A 68 -7.53 3.61 -25.37
CA ALA A 68 -7.60 5.05 -25.19
C ALA A 68 -8.52 5.47 -24.02
N PRO A 69 -9.78 4.98 -23.94
CA PRO A 69 -10.67 5.30 -22.82
C PRO A 69 -10.14 4.83 -21.46
N LEU A 70 -9.39 3.73 -21.42
CA LEU A 70 -8.77 3.22 -20.18
C LEU A 70 -7.65 4.16 -19.69
N LEU A 71 -6.82 4.66 -20.61
CA LEU A 71 -5.78 5.64 -20.29
C LEU A 71 -6.37 6.97 -19.83
N GLU A 72 -7.44 7.42 -20.49
CA GLU A 72 -8.20 8.60 -20.07
C GLU A 72 -8.78 8.40 -18.67
N THR A 73 -9.41 7.27 -18.39
CA THR A 73 -9.95 7.02 -17.04
C THR A 73 -8.85 7.00 -15.96
N LEU A 74 -7.68 6.43 -16.27
CA LEU A 74 -6.57 6.36 -15.31
C LEU A 74 -5.92 7.73 -15.04
N PHE A 75 -5.81 8.60 -16.05
CA PHE A 75 -4.94 9.78 -15.99
C PHE A 75 -5.60 11.11 -16.37
N ALA A 76 -6.69 11.11 -17.14
CA ALA A 76 -7.44 12.33 -17.40
C ALA A 76 -8.16 12.74 -16.10
N GLY A 77 -7.99 14.00 -15.71
CA GLY A 77 -8.68 14.57 -14.56
C GLY A 77 -10.19 14.58 -14.81
N GLY A 78 -10.92 13.69 -14.15
CA GLY A 78 -12.37 13.78 -14.03
C GLY A 78 -12.70 14.71 -12.87
N ALA A 79 -13.74 15.53 -13.01
CA ALA A 79 -14.32 16.28 -11.90
C ALA A 79 -14.73 15.27 -10.81
N ALA A 80 -13.88 15.06 -9.82
CA ALA A 80 -14.26 14.32 -8.63
C ALA A 80 -15.41 15.11 -7.97
N ALA A 81 -16.58 14.49 -7.91
CA ALA A 81 -17.71 15.04 -7.18
C ALA A 81 -17.26 15.37 -5.75
N GLY A 82 -17.33 16.66 -5.41
CA GLY A 82 -17.06 17.14 -4.07
C GLY A 82 -17.96 16.44 -3.05
N GLY A 83 -17.38 16.09 -1.91
CA GLY A 83 -18.13 15.57 -0.78
C GLY A 83 -17.33 14.62 0.09
N ALA A 84 -16.56 15.18 1.03
CA ALA A 84 -16.35 14.61 2.36
C ALA A 84 -15.56 15.60 3.23
N ASP A 85 -16.28 16.52 3.88
CA ASP A 85 -15.85 17.08 5.15
C ASP A 85 -15.82 15.94 6.18
N SER A 86 -14.65 15.52 6.64
CA SER A 86 -14.47 15.01 8.01
C SER A 86 -12.99 14.85 8.39
N THR A 87 -12.70 15.31 9.60
CA THR A 87 -11.54 15.02 10.46
C THR A 87 -10.22 15.76 10.21
N ALA A 88 -10.21 16.98 10.75
CA ALA A 88 -9.03 17.69 11.23
C ALA A 88 -8.19 16.83 12.18
N LEU A 89 -6.97 16.43 11.75
CA LEU A 89 -5.77 16.25 12.60
C LEU A 89 -4.49 15.83 11.82
N VAL A 90 -4.34 16.16 10.53
CA VAL A 90 -3.09 15.93 9.76
C VAL A 90 -2.75 17.15 8.89
N LEU A 91 -2.65 18.33 9.49
CA LEU A 91 -2.63 19.62 8.78
C LEU A 91 -1.24 20.21 8.47
N ALA A 92 -0.19 19.39 8.34
CA ALA A 92 1.11 19.90 7.87
C ALA A 92 1.73 19.13 6.69
N GLY A 93 1.33 17.86 6.47
CA GLY A 93 1.82 17.05 5.34
C GLY A 93 0.83 16.94 4.17
N VAL A 94 -0.47 16.99 4.45
CA VAL A 94 -1.53 16.72 3.46
C VAL A 94 -1.82 17.94 2.56
N GLN A 95 -1.61 19.16 3.07
CA GLN A 95 -1.81 20.39 2.27
C GLN A 95 -0.83 20.48 1.09
N GLN A 96 0.41 20.01 1.24
CA GLN A 96 1.33 19.92 0.10
C GLN A 96 0.85 18.88 -0.91
N GLN A 97 0.39 17.72 -0.46
CA GLN A 97 0.00 16.61 -1.34
C GLN A 97 -1.29 16.89 -2.13
N GLN A 98 -2.26 17.62 -1.55
CA GLN A 98 -3.45 18.09 -2.28
C GLN A 98 -3.10 19.16 -3.32
N GLN A 99 -2.19 20.09 -3.00
CA GLN A 99 -1.79 21.14 -3.94
C GLN A 99 -0.99 20.60 -5.13
N TYR A 100 -0.30 19.46 -4.99
CA TYR A 100 0.40 18.78 -6.09
C TYR A 100 -0.52 17.93 -7.00
N LEU A 101 -1.71 17.54 -6.52
CA LEU A 101 -2.69 16.77 -7.28
C LEU A 101 -3.60 17.64 -8.15
N GLU A 102 -3.79 18.91 -7.79
CA GLU A 102 -4.63 19.85 -8.54
C GLU A 102 -4.00 20.33 -9.86
N ASP A 103 -2.66 20.40 -9.94
CA ASP A 103 -1.96 21.00 -11.09
C ASP A 103 -1.56 20.00 -12.20
N GLY A 104 -1.83 18.70 -12.06
CA GLY A 104 -1.22 17.69 -12.94
C GLY A 104 -1.96 16.38 -13.09
N GLY A 105 -3.27 16.41 -13.41
CA GLY A 105 -4.01 15.22 -13.84
C GLY A 105 -4.47 14.33 -12.67
N GLY A 106 -5.52 14.77 -11.98
CA GLY A 106 -6.25 13.99 -10.96
C GLY A 106 -7.10 12.86 -11.56
N GLY A 107 -6.45 11.91 -12.23
CA GLY A 107 -7.12 10.71 -12.76
C GLY A 107 -7.36 9.64 -11.70
N ALA A 108 -8.09 8.57 -12.06
CA ALA A 108 -8.44 7.49 -11.15
C ALA A 108 -7.21 6.82 -10.50
N ALA A 109 -6.05 6.79 -11.18
CA ALA A 109 -4.83 6.24 -10.61
C ALA A 109 -4.38 7.02 -9.35
N ALA A 110 -4.43 8.35 -9.40
CA ALA A 110 -4.06 9.18 -8.26
C ALA A 110 -5.06 9.04 -7.10
N ALA A 111 -6.36 9.03 -7.41
CA ALA A 111 -7.43 8.82 -6.43
C ALA A 111 -7.31 7.46 -5.72
N VAL A 112 -7.04 6.39 -6.47
CA VAL A 112 -6.84 5.06 -5.90
C VAL A 112 -5.62 5.03 -4.98
N LEU A 113 -4.49 5.60 -5.40
CA LEU A 113 -3.28 5.62 -4.58
C LEU A 113 -3.53 6.36 -3.27
N SER A 114 -4.10 7.56 -3.33
CA SER A 114 -4.44 8.36 -2.16
C SER A 114 -5.40 7.62 -1.23
N ALA A 115 -6.46 7.00 -1.76
CA ALA A 115 -7.42 6.26 -0.95
C ALA A 115 -6.81 5.00 -0.30
N VAL A 116 -6.00 4.21 -1.03
CA VAL A 116 -5.40 2.99 -0.48
C VAL A 116 -4.36 3.31 0.60
N VAL A 117 -3.57 4.36 0.41
CA VAL A 117 -2.59 4.84 1.39
C VAL A 117 -3.29 5.50 2.58
N GLY A 118 -4.37 6.24 2.34
CA GLY A 118 -5.16 6.91 3.37
C GLY A 118 -5.77 5.95 4.40
N VAL A 119 -6.04 4.70 4.02
CA VAL A 119 -6.49 3.65 4.95
C VAL A 119 -5.41 3.38 6.00
N ALA A 120 -5.68 3.77 7.24
CA ALA A 120 -4.84 3.50 8.39
C ALA A 120 -5.54 2.46 9.28
N VAL A 121 -4.90 1.32 9.49
CA VAL A 121 -5.33 0.33 10.49
C VAL A 121 -4.20 0.15 11.47
N ALA A 122 -4.49 0.37 12.76
CA ALA A 122 -3.54 0.12 13.82
C ALA A 122 -3.24 -1.38 13.90
N GLU A 123 -1.95 -1.73 13.96
CA GLU A 123 -1.54 -3.10 14.23
C GLU A 123 -1.87 -3.41 15.70
N PRO A 124 -2.72 -4.40 15.99
CA PRO A 124 -3.12 -4.71 17.36
C PRO A 124 -1.92 -5.22 18.13
N SER A 125 -1.68 -4.72 19.34
CA SER A 125 -0.59 -5.20 20.20
C SER A 125 -1.18 -6.01 21.35
N ILE A 126 -0.53 -7.13 21.69
CA ILE A 126 -0.97 -7.94 22.83
C ILE A 126 -0.89 -7.15 24.15
N LYS A 127 -0.06 -6.09 24.19
CA LYS A 127 0.06 -5.18 25.34
C LYS A 127 -1.17 -4.28 25.52
N ASP A 128 -2.04 -4.21 24.51
CA ASP A 128 -3.26 -3.40 24.56
C ASP A 128 -4.38 -4.12 25.33
N LEU A 129 -4.18 -5.40 25.67
CA LEU A 129 -5.08 -6.16 26.54
C LEU A 129 -4.97 -5.66 28.00
N PRO A 130 -6.08 -5.64 28.75
CA PRO A 130 -6.08 -5.37 30.19
C PRO A 130 -5.08 -6.23 30.97
N ALA A 131 -4.36 -5.63 31.91
CA ALA A 131 -3.27 -6.30 32.64
C ALA A 131 -3.71 -7.56 33.39
N GLU A 132 -4.91 -7.54 33.99
CA GLU A 132 -5.48 -8.70 34.67
C GLU A 132 -5.82 -9.84 33.70
N GLU A 133 -6.37 -9.52 32.53
CA GLU A 133 -6.70 -10.52 31.50
C GLU A 133 -5.43 -11.13 30.90
N LEU A 134 -4.37 -10.32 30.75
CA LEU A 134 -3.03 -10.78 30.35
C LEU A 134 -2.41 -11.72 31.39
N ARG A 135 -2.49 -11.37 32.67
CA ARG A 135 -1.97 -12.20 33.77
C ARG A 135 -2.68 -13.55 33.82
N VAL A 136 -4.01 -13.56 33.77
CA VAL A 136 -4.79 -14.79 33.73
C VAL A 136 -4.49 -15.61 32.47
N ALA A 137 -4.30 -14.96 31.30
CA ALA A 137 -3.89 -15.63 30.07
C ALA A 137 -2.47 -16.24 30.12
N GLU A 138 -1.59 -15.76 30.99
CA GLU A 138 -0.28 -16.37 31.26
C GLU A 138 -0.41 -17.61 32.15
N GLU A 139 -1.31 -17.56 33.14
CA GLU A 139 -1.54 -18.65 34.09
C GLU A 139 -2.33 -19.81 33.46
N MET A 140 -3.24 -19.52 32.53
CA MET A 140 -3.99 -20.51 31.75
C MET A 140 -3.07 -21.31 30.81
N THR A 141 -2.65 -22.50 31.25
CA THR A 141 -1.60 -23.31 30.61
C THR A 141 -2.00 -24.77 30.47
N VAL A 142 -1.75 -25.35 29.28
CA VAL A 142 -1.85 -26.80 29.03
C VAL A 142 -0.57 -27.22 28.30
N ALA A 143 0.06 -28.30 28.80
CA ALA A 143 1.33 -28.82 28.29
C ALA A 143 2.40 -27.73 28.11
N ASP A 144 2.59 -26.89 29.13
CA ASP A 144 3.53 -25.75 29.16
C ASP A 144 3.27 -24.63 28.12
N VAL A 145 2.13 -24.64 27.43
CA VAL A 145 1.74 -23.60 26.47
C VAL A 145 0.61 -22.75 27.04
N SER A 146 0.91 -21.50 27.37
CA SER A 146 -0.06 -20.51 27.88
C SER A 146 -0.94 -19.91 26.79
N VAL A 147 -2.10 -19.35 27.15
CA VAL A 147 -2.95 -18.59 26.21
C VAL A 147 -2.17 -17.42 25.59
N ARG A 148 -1.34 -16.70 26.36
CA ARG A 148 -0.46 -15.67 25.82
C ARG A 148 0.51 -16.20 24.76
N ALA A 149 1.05 -17.41 24.95
CA ALA A 149 1.92 -18.04 23.96
C ALA A 149 1.16 -18.38 22.66
N LEU A 150 -0.12 -18.80 22.75
CA LEU A 150 -0.96 -19.03 21.57
C LEU A 150 -1.19 -17.75 20.76
N LEU A 151 -1.40 -16.62 21.43
CA LEU A 151 -1.73 -15.34 20.79
C LEU A 151 -0.52 -14.61 20.19
N THR A 152 0.69 -14.85 20.68
CA THR A 152 1.90 -14.13 20.24
C THR A 152 2.51 -14.67 18.94
N GLY A 153 2.22 -15.89 18.53
CA GLY A 153 2.97 -16.50 17.44
C GLY A 153 2.75 -15.95 16.01
N PRO A 154 1.61 -15.32 15.61
CA PRO A 154 1.55 -14.62 14.33
C PRO A 154 2.43 -13.35 14.30
N GLN A 155 2.61 -12.70 15.46
CA GLN A 155 3.44 -11.50 15.62
C GLN A 155 4.93 -11.81 15.80
N ALA A 156 5.25 -13.03 16.24
CA ALA A 156 6.61 -13.45 16.54
C ALA A 156 7.56 -13.42 15.33
N ARG A 157 7.06 -13.36 14.08
CA ARG A 157 7.90 -13.11 12.88
C ARG A 157 8.73 -11.82 12.96
N ARG A 158 8.37 -10.87 13.83
CA ARG A 158 9.16 -9.64 14.07
C ARG A 158 10.03 -9.68 15.33
N CYS A 159 9.87 -10.71 16.18
CA CYS A 159 10.77 -10.96 17.30
C CYS A 159 11.95 -11.82 16.83
N SER A 160 12.98 -11.96 17.67
CA SER A 160 14.21 -12.70 17.33
C SER A 160 13.90 -14.05 16.66
N ALA A 161 14.67 -14.40 15.62
CA ALA A 161 14.40 -15.54 14.75
C ALA A 161 14.17 -16.87 15.48
N ALA A 162 14.73 -17.03 16.69
CA ALA A 162 14.55 -18.20 17.55
C ALA A 162 13.15 -18.26 18.21
N LEU A 163 12.64 -17.13 18.75
CA LEU A 163 11.30 -17.06 19.33
C LEU A 163 10.22 -17.13 18.25
N ALA A 164 10.49 -16.55 17.08
CA ALA A 164 9.66 -16.69 15.88
C ALA A 164 9.50 -18.15 15.45
N ALA A 165 10.60 -18.91 15.43
CA ALA A 165 10.59 -20.31 14.99
C ALA A 165 9.90 -21.26 15.98
N LEU A 166 10.06 -21.02 17.29
CA LEU A 166 9.41 -21.83 18.33
C LEU A 166 7.90 -21.58 18.40
N SER A 167 7.47 -20.32 18.40
CA SER A 167 6.04 -19.97 18.42
C SER A 167 5.33 -20.36 17.12
N TRP A 168 6.00 -20.27 15.97
CA TRP A 168 5.45 -20.72 14.69
C TRP A 168 5.25 -22.24 14.64
N ARG A 169 6.18 -23.04 15.17
CA ARG A 169 6.04 -24.50 15.26
C ARG A 169 4.87 -24.93 16.14
N VAL A 170 4.68 -24.28 17.28
CA VAL A 170 3.53 -24.56 18.18
C VAL A 170 2.20 -24.20 17.50
N ILE A 171 2.16 -23.12 16.73
CA ILE A 171 0.99 -22.70 15.96
C ILE A 171 0.65 -23.68 14.82
N GLU A 172 1.65 -24.13 14.06
CA GLU A 172 1.45 -25.10 12.97
C GLU A 172 1.03 -26.47 13.52
N GLN A 173 1.61 -26.90 14.64
CA GLN A 173 1.26 -28.17 15.29
C GLN A 173 -0.17 -28.19 15.84
N LEU A 174 -0.67 -27.04 16.34
CA LEU A 174 -2.01 -26.91 16.89
C LEU A 174 -3.06 -26.44 15.84
N GLY A 175 -2.64 -26.20 14.58
CA GLY A 175 -3.54 -25.76 13.51
C GLY A 175 -4.22 -24.39 13.76
N LEU A 176 -3.63 -23.55 14.62
CA LEU A 176 -4.26 -22.32 15.11
C LEU A 176 -4.25 -21.17 14.09
N VAL A 177 -3.42 -21.29 13.06
CA VAL A 177 -3.32 -20.32 11.97
C VAL A 177 -3.63 -21.03 10.67
N THR A 178 -4.57 -20.47 9.94
CA THR A 178 -4.88 -20.83 8.55
C THR A 178 -4.39 -19.72 7.62
N THR A 179 -4.42 -19.98 6.32
CA THR A 179 -4.17 -18.97 5.31
C THR A 179 -5.49 -18.51 4.72
N ASP A 180 -5.67 -17.19 4.62
CA ASP A 180 -6.82 -16.65 3.90
C ASP A 180 -6.66 -16.87 2.38
N ALA A 181 -7.70 -16.53 1.60
CA ALA A 181 -7.66 -16.58 0.14
C ALA A 181 -6.56 -15.70 -0.51
N THR A 182 -5.82 -14.94 0.29
CA THR A 182 -4.72 -14.08 -0.12
C THR A 182 -3.34 -14.58 0.35
N GLY A 183 -3.29 -15.73 1.02
CA GLY A 183 -2.08 -16.31 1.58
C GLY A 183 -1.59 -15.60 2.84
N GLN A 184 -2.41 -14.72 3.45
CA GLN A 184 -2.07 -14.10 4.73
C GLN A 184 -2.42 -15.05 5.87
N PRO A 185 -1.54 -15.17 6.88
CA PRO A 185 -1.82 -15.94 8.08
C PRO A 185 -2.94 -15.26 8.88
N VAL A 186 -3.99 -16.01 9.19
CA VAL A 186 -5.12 -15.59 10.03
C VAL A 186 -5.40 -16.67 11.07
N PHE A 187 -5.86 -16.29 12.25
CA PHE A 187 -6.29 -17.24 13.26
C PHE A 187 -7.50 -18.05 12.75
N ASP A 188 -7.44 -19.37 12.93
CA ASP A 188 -8.63 -20.22 12.84
C ASP A 188 -9.40 -20.12 14.15
N PHE A 189 -10.58 -19.50 14.09
CA PHE A 189 -11.43 -19.30 15.27
C PHE A 189 -11.91 -20.61 15.89
N ASN A 190 -12.12 -21.66 15.10
CA ASN A 190 -12.59 -22.94 15.62
C ASN A 190 -11.47 -23.63 16.40
N ALA A 191 -10.27 -23.69 15.83
CA ALA A 191 -9.10 -24.26 16.50
C ALA A 191 -8.70 -23.43 17.74
N LEU A 192 -8.72 -22.10 17.63
CA LEU A 192 -8.42 -21.21 18.75
C LEU A 192 -9.45 -21.34 19.87
N ALA A 193 -10.76 -21.36 19.56
CA ALA A 193 -11.80 -21.52 20.58
C ALA A 193 -11.67 -22.86 21.31
N ALA A 194 -11.37 -23.95 20.60
CA ALA A 194 -11.13 -25.27 21.22
C ALA A 194 -9.90 -25.24 22.15
N ALA A 195 -8.78 -24.68 21.69
CA ALA A 195 -7.56 -24.58 22.50
C ALA A 195 -7.70 -23.66 23.72
N LEU A 196 -8.51 -22.61 23.62
CA LEU A 196 -8.87 -21.72 24.74
C LEU A 196 -9.80 -22.42 25.73
N HIS A 197 -10.76 -23.20 25.23
CA HIS A 197 -11.71 -23.92 26.08
C HIS A 197 -11.03 -25.00 26.92
N GLU A 198 -10.12 -25.78 26.32
CA GLU A 198 -9.32 -26.78 27.03
C GLU A 198 -8.52 -26.15 28.19
N ARG A 199 -7.87 -25.02 27.94
CA ARG A 199 -7.10 -24.26 28.95
C ARG A 199 -8.00 -23.64 30.01
N PHE A 200 -9.21 -23.24 29.63
CA PHE A 200 -10.22 -22.73 30.56
C PHE A 200 -10.66 -23.83 31.53
N ASP A 201 -11.01 -25.02 31.03
CA ASP A 201 -11.47 -26.11 31.88
C ASP A 201 -10.38 -26.57 32.87
N ASP A 202 -9.13 -26.67 32.40
CA ASP A 202 -7.99 -27.03 33.26
C ASP A 202 -7.69 -25.95 34.32
N TYR A 203 -7.72 -24.66 33.95
CA TYR A 203 -7.52 -23.56 34.89
C TYR A 203 -8.63 -23.49 35.95
N VAL A 204 -9.89 -23.68 35.56
CA VAL A 204 -11.03 -23.68 36.49
C VAL A 204 -10.97 -24.89 37.41
N ALA A 205 -10.59 -26.07 36.90
CA ALA A 205 -10.42 -27.28 37.71
C ALA A 205 -9.33 -27.10 38.80
N ARG A 206 -8.23 -26.41 38.49
CA ARG A 206 -7.14 -26.14 39.44
C ARG A 206 -7.48 -25.08 40.49
N ASN A 207 -8.36 -24.13 40.16
CA ASN A 207 -8.64 -22.95 40.99
C ASN A 207 -10.00 -22.99 41.71
N GLY A 208 -10.48 -24.19 42.05
CA GLY A 208 -11.65 -24.35 42.93
C GLY A 208 -12.99 -24.60 42.21
N GLY A 209 -12.98 -24.89 40.91
CA GLY A 209 -14.18 -25.32 40.18
C GLY A 209 -15.09 -24.18 39.70
N ARG A 210 -16.25 -24.55 39.17
CA ARG A 210 -17.22 -23.62 38.57
C ARG A 210 -17.96 -22.80 39.62
N GLY A 211 -18.37 -21.59 39.25
CA GLY A 211 -19.17 -20.63 40.03
C GLY A 211 -18.36 -19.58 40.79
N GLY A 212 -17.02 -19.62 40.73
CA GLY A 212 -16.14 -18.74 41.51
C GLY A 212 -15.53 -17.57 40.74
N ALA A 213 -14.79 -16.72 41.46
CA ALA A 213 -14.06 -15.58 40.89
C ALA A 213 -13.03 -16.01 39.81
N ALA A 214 -12.44 -17.20 39.95
CA ALA A 214 -11.52 -17.76 38.98
C ALA A 214 -12.18 -18.05 37.62
N GLU A 215 -13.42 -18.54 37.60
CA GLU A 215 -14.17 -18.76 36.35
C GLU A 215 -14.52 -17.44 35.67
N ALA A 216 -14.94 -16.43 36.45
CA ALA A 216 -15.23 -15.10 35.91
C ALA A 216 -13.99 -14.47 35.28
N ALA A 217 -12.83 -14.55 35.95
CA ALA A 217 -11.55 -14.05 35.45
C ALA A 217 -11.10 -14.80 34.18
N ALA A 218 -11.19 -16.14 34.17
CA ALA A 218 -10.85 -16.95 32.99
C ALA A 218 -11.79 -16.67 31.81
N THR A 219 -13.10 -16.48 32.07
CA THR A 219 -14.08 -16.12 31.04
C THR A 219 -13.75 -14.75 30.43
N ALA A 220 -13.38 -13.77 31.25
CA ALA A 220 -12.96 -12.45 30.77
C ALA A 220 -11.70 -12.57 29.89
N ALA A 221 -10.69 -13.31 30.34
CA ALA A 221 -9.45 -13.54 29.60
C ALA A 221 -9.70 -14.25 28.24
N VAL A 222 -10.56 -15.27 28.19
CA VAL A 222 -10.94 -15.96 26.93
C VAL A 222 -11.65 -14.99 25.97
N ARG A 223 -12.60 -14.19 26.46
CA ARG A 223 -13.28 -13.17 25.63
C ARG A 223 -12.30 -12.11 25.11
N ALA A 224 -11.31 -11.73 25.92
CA ALA A 224 -10.28 -10.77 25.54
C ALA A 224 -9.35 -11.36 24.46
N ALA A 225 -8.93 -12.61 24.64
CA ALA A 225 -8.13 -13.37 23.67
C ALA A 225 -8.83 -13.48 22.31
N LEU A 226 -10.13 -13.82 22.30
CA LEU A 226 -10.92 -13.89 21.07
C LEU A 226 -11.08 -12.53 20.40
N ARG A 227 -11.32 -11.46 21.17
CA ARG A 227 -11.39 -10.08 20.64
C ARG A 227 -10.05 -9.64 20.02
N TYR A 228 -8.93 -9.94 20.68
CA TYR A 228 -7.61 -9.69 20.13
C TYR A 228 -7.37 -10.47 18.82
N ALA A 229 -7.71 -11.77 18.78
CA ALA A 229 -7.60 -12.56 17.56
C ALA A 229 -8.47 -12.00 16.41
N GLN A 230 -9.67 -11.48 16.71
CA GLN A 230 -10.53 -10.79 15.73
C GLN A 230 -9.85 -9.54 15.18
N GLN A 231 -9.24 -8.73 16.04
CA GLN A 231 -8.50 -7.53 15.63
C GLN A 231 -7.28 -7.88 14.77
N VAL A 232 -6.53 -8.93 15.13
CA VAL A 232 -5.38 -9.42 14.35
C VAL A 232 -5.82 -9.87 12.96
N ASN A 233 -6.90 -10.65 12.87
CA ASN A 233 -7.44 -11.09 11.58
C ASN A 233 -7.96 -9.91 10.75
N ALA A 234 -8.68 -8.96 11.36
CA ALA A 234 -9.15 -7.76 10.69
C ALA A 234 -7.99 -6.94 10.11
N TYR A 235 -6.94 -6.71 10.92
CA TYR A 235 -5.71 -6.06 10.47
C TYR A 235 -5.06 -6.80 9.30
N ALA A 236 -4.88 -8.13 9.42
CA ALA A 236 -4.26 -8.94 8.37
C ALA A 236 -5.04 -8.89 7.05
N LEU A 237 -6.37 -8.94 7.12
CA LEU A 237 -7.25 -8.85 5.95
C LEU A 237 -7.15 -7.49 5.26
N VAL A 238 -7.17 -6.39 6.02
CA VAL A 238 -7.06 -5.03 5.45
C VAL A 238 -5.66 -4.81 4.88
N ALA A 239 -4.61 -5.11 5.65
CA ALA A 239 -3.22 -4.95 5.19
C ALA A 239 -2.93 -5.80 3.94
N GLY A 240 -3.44 -7.03 3.89
CA GLY A 240 -3.35 -7.89 2.71
C GLY A 240 -4.10 -7.33 1.49
N ALA A 241 -5.29 -6.75 1.70
CA ALA A 241 -6.04 -6.10 0.64
C ALA A 241 -5.37 -4.82 0.14
N GLN A 242 -4.81 -3.99 1.04
CA GLN A 242 -4.02 -2.81 0.69
C GLN A 242 -2.79 -3.20 -0.13
N TYR A 243 -2.04 -4.20 0.31
CA TYR A 243 -0.88 -4.71 -0.41
C TYR A 243 -1.23 -5.12 -1.84
N LYS A 244 -2.34 -5.85 -2.02
CA LYS A 244 -2.84 -6.26 -3.35
C LYS A 244 -3.24 -5.06 -4.20
N ALA A 245 -3.90 -4.07 -3.61
CA ALA A 245 -4.31 -2.85 -4.31
C ALA A 245 -3.11 -2.01 -4.75
N LEU A 246 -2.12 -1.79 -3.88
CA LEU A 246 -0.88 -1.08 -4.21
C LEU A 246 -0.07 -1.80 -5.30
N SER A 247 0.04 -3.14 -5.21
CA SER A 247 0.73 -3.94 -6.23
C SER A 247 0.03 -3.86 -7.58
N ALA A 248 -1.31 -3.92 -7.59
CA ALA A 248 -2.11 -3.79 -8.80
C ALA A 248 -2.02 -2.37 -9.40
N TRP A 249 -2.03 -1.35 -8.54
CA TRP A 249 -1.82 0.04 -8.94
C TRP A 249 -0.46 0.22 -9.61
N ARG A 250 0.62 -0.27 -8.97
CA ARG A 250 1.97 -0.23 -9.55
C ARG A 250 1.98 -0.89 -10.92
N GLN A 251 1.45 -2.11 -11.03
CA GLN A 251 1.43 -2.85 -12.29
C GLN A 251 0.67 -2.11 -13.39
N ALA A 252 -0.51 -1.56 -13.08
CA ALA A 252 -1.31 -0.79 -14.05
C ALA A 252 -0.57 0.46 -14.54
N VAL A 253 0.04 1.21 -13.62
CA VAL A 253 0.82 2.42 -13.93
C VAL A 253 2.08 2.07 -14.74
N GLU A 254 2.82 1.04 -14.35
CA GLU A 254 4.01 0.58 -15.08
C GLU A 254 3.65 0.17 -16.51
N VAL A 255 2.61 -0.64 -16.71
CA VAL A 255 2.15 -1.03 -18.05
C VAL A 255 1.71 0.19 -18.84
N ALA A 256 0.87 1.05 -18.27
CA ALA A 256 0.34 2.20 -18.98
C ALA A 256 1.45 3.18 -19.43
N LEU A 257 2.44 3.41 -18.57
CA LEU A 257 3.52 4.38 -18.81
C LEU A 257 4.73 3.78 -19.54
N THR A 258 4.80 2.46 -19.73
CA THR A 258 5.87 1.82 -20.53
C THR A 258 5.36 1.31 -21.88
N SER A 259 4.33 0.45 -21.89
CA SER A 259 3.83 -0.23 -23.09
C SER A 259 2.76 0.56 -23.85
N ALA A 260 1.97 1.38 -23.14
CA ALA A 260 0.89 2.17 -23.71
C ALA A 260 1.24 3.67 -23.85
N TYR A 261 2.46 4.08 -23.48
CA TYR A 261 2.87 5.48 -23.50
C TYR A 261 2.65 6.21 -24.84
N PRO A 262 2.94 5.61 -26.02
CA PRO A 262 2.68 6.29 -27.28
C PRO A 262 1.20 6.64 -27.48
N LEU A 263 0.29 5.85 -26.90
CA LEU A 263 -1.13 6.15 -26.90
C LEU A 263 -1.50 7.26 -25.91
N VAL A 264 -0.78 7.39 -24.79
CA VAL A 264 -0.98 8.48 -23.82
C VAL A 264 -0.80 9.85 -24.50
N GLU A 265 0.26 10.02 -25.29
CA GLU A 265 0.47 11.24 -26.09
C GLU A 265 -0.59 11.42 -27.18
N ALA A 266 -1.07 10.32 -27.77
CA ALA A 266 -2.08 10.37 -28.81
C ALA A 266 -3.50 10.66 -28.28
N THR A 267 -3.78 10.36 -27.00
CA THR A 267 -5.06 10.63 -26.33
C THR A 267 -5.06 11.96 -25.58
N MET A 268 -3.93 12.30 -24.95
CA MET A 268 -3.76 13.51 -24.16
C MET A 268 -2.52 14.27 -24.65
N PRO A 269 -2.60 14.92 -25.82
CA PRO A 269 -1.44 15.54 -26.46
C PRO A 269 -0.80 16.59 -25.55
N GLY A 270 0.51 16.46 -25.35
CA GLY A 270 1.31 17.38 -24.54
C GLY A 270 1.23 17.15 -23.02
N ARG A 271 0.35 16.24 -22.53
CA ARG A 271 0.21 15.95 -21.10
C ARG A 271 1.01 14.73 -20.64
N GLY A 272 1.54 13.91 -21.55
CA GLY A 272 2.26 12.68 -21.19
C GLY A 272 3.40 12.87 -20.19
N PRO A 273 4.26 13.89 -20.34
CA PRO A 273 5.33 14.17 -19.38
C PRO A 273 4.81 14.64 -18.01
N GLU A 274 3.71 15.40 -17.99
CA GLU A 274 3.05 15.81 -16.76
C GLU A 274 2.43 14.61 -16.02
N VAL A 275 1.81 13.68 -16.75
CA VAL A 275 1.30 12.42 -16.20
C VAL A 275 2.42 11.59 -15.58
N LEU A 276 3.56 11.47 -16.24
CA LEU A 276 4.75 10.79 -15.69
C LEU A 276 5.23 11.47 -14.40
N ARG A 277 5.33 12.81 -14.39
CA ARG A 277 5.73 13.56 -13.19
C ARG A 277 4.72 13.38 -12.05
N SER A 278 3.43 13.50 -12.33
CA SER A 278 2.36 13.36 -11.35
C SER A 278 2.34 11.97 -10.73
N ALA A 279 2.44 10.92 -11.55
CA ALA A 279 2.54 9.54 -11.07
C ALA A 279 3.81 9.32 -10.21
N LEU A 280 4.94 9.93 -10.58
CA LEU A 280 6.17 9.86 -9.79
C LEU A 280 6.03 10.55 -8.43
N VAL A 281 5.54 11.79 -8.41
CA VAL A 281 5.33 12.56 -7.18
C VAL A 281 4.31 11.86 -6.28
N GLY A 282 3.21 11.36 -6.84
CA GLY A 282 2.21 10.58 -6.12
C GLY A 282 2.82 9.32 -5.49
N ALA A 283 3.59 8.54 -6.25
CA ALA A 283 4.27 7.34 -5.75
C ALA A 283 5.27 7.67 -4.62
N LEU A 284 6.07 8.73 -4.77
CA LEU A 284 7.03 9.17 -3.75
C LEU A 284 6.33 9.69 -2.49
N GLY A 285 5.25 10.47 -2.63
CA GLY A 285 4.43 10.93 -1.52
C GLY A 285 3.79 9.77 -0.75
N ALA A 286 3.22 8.80 -1.47
CA ALA A 286 2.71 7.56 -0.88
C ALA A 286 3.78 6.76 -0.12
N LEU A 287 4.98 6.63 -0.69
CA LEU A 287 6.12 6.00 -0.01
C LEU A 287 6.54 6.77 1.24
N GLN A 288 6.53 8.11 1.19
CA GLN A 288 6.81 8.98 2.32
C GLN A 288 5.85 8.70 3.47
N GLU A 289 4.55 8.65 3.17
CA GLU A 289 3.47 8.44 4.13
C GLU A 289 3.50 7.04 4.75
N LEU A 290 3.61 6.00 3.91
CA LEU A 290 3.72 4.61 4.37
C LEU A 290 4.98 4.40 5.22
N SER A 291 6.07 5.10 4.90
CA SER A 291 7.31 5.04 5.69
C SER A 291 7.18 5.74 7.04
N THR A 292 6.44 6.85 7.12
CA THR A 292 6.11 7.50 8.40
C THR A 292 5.30 6.57 9.31
N ARG A 293 4.38 5.79 8.73
CA ARG A 293 3.57 4.79 9.44
C ARG A 293 4.31 3.47 9.69
N GLN A 294 5.61 3.39 9.37
CA GLN A 294 6.43 2.20 9.53
C GLN A 294 5.90 0.93 8.82
N SER A 295 5.13 1.11 7.74
CA SER A 295 4.46 0.02 7.02
C SER A 295 5.36 -0.61 5.95
N VAL A 296 6.42 -1.30 6.39
CA VAL A 296 7.51 -1.82 5.52
C VAL A 296 6.99 -2.60 4.29
N ARG A 297 6.09 -3.57 4.50
CA ARG A 297 5.56 -4.41 3.41
C ARG A 297 4.78 -3.61 2.35
N LEU A 298 4.05 -2.57 2.77
CA LEU A 298 3.29 -1.72 1.86
C LEU A 298 4.25 -0.80 1.09
N SER A 299 5.26 -0.25 1.76
CA SER A 299 6.32 0.52 1.09
C SER A 299 7.07 -0.31 0.05
N GLU A 300 7.38 -1.58 0.35
CA GLU A 300 8.01 -2.50 -0.61
C GLU A 300 7.12 -2.84 -1.82
N ALA A 301 5.80 -2.86 -1.65
CA ALA A 301 4.86 -3.08 -2.75
C ALA A 301 4.93 -1.96 -3.81
N LEU A 302 5.14 -0.72 -3.36
CA LEU A 302 5.32 0.45 -4.23
C LEU A 302 6.78 0.68 -4.64
N ALA A 303 7.73 0.08 -3.92
CA ALA A 303 9.14 0.14 -4.26
C ALA A 303 9.35 -0.40 -5.70
N GLY A 304 10.11 0.35 -6.48
CA GLY A 304 10.34 0.08 -7.91
C GLY A 304 9.54 0.99 -8.87
N CYS A 305 8.34 1.43 -8.48
CA CYS A 305 7.53 2.32 -9.34
C CYS A 305 8.27 3.63 -9.71
N PRO A 306 8.87 4.36 -8.75
CA PRO A 306 9.61 5.58 -9.06
C PRO A 306 10.75 5.34 -10.06
N ARG A 307 11.45 4.21 -9.94
CA ARG A 307 12.55 3.83 -10.85
C ARG A 307 12.06 3.62 -12.27
N VAL A 308 10.93 2.92 -12.46
CA VAL A 308 10.37 2.66 -13.79
C VAL A 308 9.92 3.96 -14.45
N ILE A 309 9.23 4.82 -13.71
CA ILE A 309 8.77 6.13 -14.21
C ILE A 309 9.96 7.02 -14.59
N LEU A 310 10.99 7.08 -13.75
CA LEU A 310 12.23 7.82 -14.03
C LEU A 310 12.98 7.24 -15.24
N SER A 311 12.99 5.92 -15.42
CA SER A 311 13.55 5.29 -16.62
C SER A 311 12.81 5.73 -17.88
N LYS A 312 11.49 5.84 -17.83
CA LYS A 312 10.70 6.33 -18.97
C LYS A 312 10.97 7.81 -19.25
N LEU A 313 11.00 8.67 -18.22
CA LEU A 313 11.38 10.07 -18.37
C LEU A 313 12.78 10.22 -18.99
N ARG A 314 13.73 9.34 -18.60
CA ARG A 314 15.07 9.29 -19.19
C ARG A 314 15.07 8.85 -20.65
N GLU A 315 14.24 7.87 -21.01
CA GLU A 315 14.06 7.43 -22.40
C GLU A 315 13.56 8.59 -23.28
N LEU A 316 12.51 9.28 -22.83
CA LEU A 316 11.98 10.47 -23.52
C LEU A 316 13.03 11.58 -23.62
N ALA A 317 13.82 11.77 -22.56
CA ALA A 317 14.92 12.73 -22.55
C ALA A 317 16.02 12.40 -23.56
N SER A 318 16.24 11.12 -23.91
CA SER A 318 17.18 10.73 -24.97
C SER A 318 16.60 10.81 -26.38
N LEU A 319 15.27 10.72 -26.53
CA LEU A 319 14.59 10.83 -27.82
C LEU A 319 14.31 12.30 -28.21
N GLY A 320 14.17 13.19 -27.22
CA GLY A 320 13.93 14.61 -27.44
C GLY A 320 15.18 15.37 -27.90
N LEU A 321 15.15 15.86 -29.14
CA LEU A 321 16.11 16.83 -29.68
C LEU A 321 15.81 18.22 -29.10
N GLY A 322 16.70 18.70 -28.21
CA GLY A 322 16.83 20.11 -27.85
C GLY A 322 16.18 20.50 -26.52
N ALA A 323 16.95 20.35 -25.43
CA ALA A 323 16.65 21.07 -24.19
C ALA A 323 16.59 22.59 -24.46
N GLY A 324 15.48 23.23 -24.10
CA GLY A 324 15.31 24.69 -24.21
C GLY A 324 14.68 25.18 -25.52
N LEU A 325 14.13 24.29 -26.35
CA LEU A 325 13.23 24.69 -27.44
C LEU A 325 11.79 24.85 -26.90
N PRO A 326 10.99 25.80 -27.41
CA PRO A 326 9.58 25.97 -27.01
C PRO A 326 8.71 24.75 -27.37
N SER A 327 9.23 23.85 -28.21
CA SER A 327 8.61 22.56 -28.57
C SER A 327 9.14 21.37 -27.75
N ASP A 328 9.96 21.57 -26.71
CA ASP A 328 10.44 20.48 -25.84
C ASP A 328 9.28 19.98 -24.96
N PRO A 329 8.73 18.77 -25.18
CA PRO A 329 7.64 18.24 -24.38
C PRO A 329 8.04 18.04 -22.91
N LEU A 330 9.35 17.97 -22.61
CA LEU A 330 9.86 17.80 -21.24
C LEU A 330 10.15 19.12 -20.53
N ALA A 331 9.98 20.28 -21.17
CA ALA A 331 10.29 21.58 -20.58
C ALA A 331 9.55 21.81 -19.25
N GLN A 332 8.29 21.41 -19.18
CA GLN A 332 7.45 21.53 -17.98
C GLN A 332 7.88 20.59 -16.83
N VAL A 333 8.54 19.48 -17.13
CA VAL A 333 9.03 18.54 -16.11
C VAL A 333 10.43 18.96 -15.63
N ARG A 334 11.25 19.54 -16.51
CA ARG A 334 12.63 19.95 -16.25
C ARG A 334 12.78 21.28 -15.51
N LEU A 335 11.68 21.95 -15.15
CA LEU A 335 11.72 23.21 -14.39
C LEU A 335 12.54 23.04 -13.09
N PRO A 336 13.50 23.93 -12.77
CA PRO A 336 14.38 23.76 -11.62
C PRO A 336 13.65 23.54 -10.29
N ALA A 337 12.57 24.29 -10.04
CA ALA A 337 11.75 24.12 -8.84
C ALA A 337 11.13 22.71 -8.74
N ARG A 338 10.61 22.21 -9.87
CA ARG A 338 9.99 20.88 -10.01
C ARG A 338 11.01 19.75 -9.87
N CYS A 339 12.22 19.95 -10.37
CA CYS A 339 13.34 19.03 -10.17
C CYS A 339 13.79 18.99 -8.69
N LEU A 340 13.96 20.15 -8.06
CA LEU A 340 14.35 20.21 -6.65
C LEU A 340 13.31 19.55 -5.73
N GLU A 341 12.03 19.69 -6.03
CA GLU A 341 10.93 19.02 -5.34
C GLU A 341 11.07 17.49 -5.39
N VAL A 342 11.23 16.91 -6.59
CA VAL A 342 11.41 15.46 -6.76
C VAL A 342 12.67 14.96 -6.03
N LEU A 343 13.77 15.73 -6.08
CA LEU A 343 14.99 15.39 -5.37
C LEU A 343 14.78 15.36 -3.85
N ARG A 344 14.09 16.37 -3.29
CA ARG A 344 13.76 16.41 -1.86
C ARG A 344 12.91 15.22 -1.45
N LEU A 345 11.87 14.90 -2.21
CA LEU A 345 11.03 13.72 -1.94
C LEU A 345 11.83 12.42 -1.97
N LEU A 346 12.71 12.22 -2.96
CA LEU A 346 13.58 11.05 -3.03
C LEU A 346 14.50 10.93 -1.82
N LEU A 347 15.14 12.03 -1.40
CA LEU A 347 16.03 12.05 -0.25
C LEU A 347 15.28 11.83 1.06
N ASP A 348 14.11 12.41 1.22
CA ASP A 348 13.25 12.23 2.39
C ASP A 348 12.81 10.76 2.54
N VAL A 349 12.32 10.15 1.45
CA VAL A 349 11.92 8.74 1.45
C VAL A 349 13.14 7.85 1.75
N LEU A 350 14.31 8.16 1.20
CA LEU A 350 15.54 7.40 1.44
C LEU A 350 16.00 7.51 2.91
N GLY A 351 15.92 8.69 3.51
CA GLY A 351 16.19 8.91 4.94
C GLY A 351 15.26 8.09 5.82
N ARG A 352 13.95 8.07 5.51
CA ARG A 352 12.97 7.26 6.24
C ARG A 352 13.16 5.75 6.04
N ALA A 353 13.51 5.32 4.82
CA ALA A 353 13.79 3.92 4.52
C ALA A 353 14.98 3.37 5.34
N ALA A 354 15.95 4.22 5.70
CA ALA A 354 17.03 3.83 6.61
C ALA A 354 16.52 3.47 8.01
N GLY A 355 15.54 4.21 8.54
CA GLY A 355 14.89 3.91 9.82
C GLY A 355 14.04 2.63 9.81
N LEU A 356 13.53 2.21 8.64
CA LEU A 356 12.70 1.00 8.50
C LEU A 356 13.50 -0.31 8.46
N SER A 357 14.82 -0.26 8.43
CA SER A 357 15.72 -1.44 8.33
C SER A 357 15.52 -2.34 7.09
N SER A 358 14.65 -1.99 6.13
CA SER A 358 14.50 -2.73 4.87
C SER A 358 15.66 -2.47 3.91
N LYS A 359 16.42 -3.52 3.58
CA LYS A 359 17.48 -3.44 2.55
C LYS A 359 16.88 -3.29 1.15
N ALA A 360 15.80 -4.00 0.84
CA ALA A 360 15.17 -3.98 -0.47
C ALA A 360 14.64 -2.58 -0.84
N LEU A 361 13.92 -1.93 0.08
CA LEU A 361 13.42 -0.56 -0.14
C LEU A 361 14.56 0.43 -0.37
N ARG A 362 15.63 0.34 0.41
CA ARG A 362 16.82 1.20 0.22
C ARG A 362 17.46 0.99 -1.14
N CYS A 363 17.67 -0.25 -1.58
CA CYS A 363 18.23 -0.54 -2.90
C CYS A 363 17.39 0.07 -4.03
N GLU A 364 16.07 -0.05 -3.97
CA GLU A 364 15.17 0.55 -4.96
C GLU A 364 15.21 2.09 -4.92
N MET A 365 15.30 2.71 -3.75
CA MET A 365 15.40 4.17 -3.63
C MET A 365 16.76 4.71 -4.11
N TYR A 366 17.86 4.00 -3.84
CA TYR A 366 19.17 4.35 -4.42
C TYR A 366 19.15 4.24 -5.95
N ALA A 367 18.53 3.18 -6.49
CA ALA A 367 18.39 3.02 -7.93
C ALA A 367 17.53 4.15 -8.55
N ALA A 368 16.44 4.54 -7.89
CA ALA A 368 15.62 5.67 -8.30
C ALA A 368 16.41 6.99 -8.26
N LEU A 369 17.17 7.25 -7.19
CA LEU A 369 18.01 8.44 -7.07
C LEU A 369 19.07 8.51 -8.19
N LEU A 370 19.74 7.40 -8.49
CA LEU A 370 20.70 7.33 -9.59
C LEU A 370 20.01 7.59 -10.94
N ALA A 371 18.85 6.99 -11.19
CA ALA A 371 18.06 7.23 -12.41
C ALA A 371 17.68 8.71 -12.55
N TYR A 372 17.29 9.35 -11.44
CA TYR A 372 16.98 10.77 -11.37
C TYR A 372 18.19 11.66 -11.68
N LEU A 373 19.35 11.40 -11.06
CA LEU A 373 20.58 12.15 -11.35
C LEU A 373 21.00 12.01 -12.82
N HIS A 374 20.85 10.83 -13.42
CA HIS A 374 21.10 10.64 -14.85
C HIS A 374 20.11 11.40 -15.73
N PHE A 375 18.84 11.49 -15.34
CA PHE A 375 17.84 12.31 -16.02
C PHE A 375 18.23 13.79 -15.99
N CYS A 376 18.64 14.33 -14.84
CA CYS A 376 19.06 15.73 -14.71
C CYS A 376 20.36 16.07 -15.47
N ARG A 377 21.32 15.14 -15.55
CA ARG A 377 22.61 15.35 -16.25
C ARG A 377 22.47 15.45 -17.77
N ARG A 378 21.40 14.91 -18.36
CA ARG A 378 21.13 14.93 -19.82
C ARG A 378 20.39 16.19 -20.28
N VAL A 379 20.57 17.31 -19.60
CA VAL A 379 20.25 18.64 -20.13
C VAL A 379 21.52 19.21 -20.77
N PRO A 380 21.84 18.91 -22.05
CA PRO A 380 22.92 19.60 -22.75
C PRO A 380 22.46 21.02 -23.07
N GLY A 381 22.59 21.92 -22.11
CA GLY A 381 22.71 23.33 -22.42
C GLY A 381 24.05 23.53 -23.13
N LYS A 382 24.00 24.11 -24.34
CA LYS A 382 25.19 24.58 -25.06
C LYS A 382 26.15 25.27 -24.09
N ALA A 383 27.44 24.98 -24.25
CA ALA A 383 28.55 25.63 -23.58
C ALA A 383 28.28 27.13 -23.37
N GLY A 384 28.07 27.50 -22.11
CA GLY A 384 27.62 28.85 -21.75
C GLY A 384 27.23 28.95 -20.28
N ARG A 385 28.18 28.67 -19.38
CA ARG A 385 28.11 28.99 -17.93
C ARG A 385 26.92 28.39 -17.17
N PHE A 386 26.84 27.07 -17.06
CA PHE A 386 26.43 26.49 -15.77
C PHE A 386 27.70 26.04 -15.07
N ARG A 387 28.22 26.92 -14.20
CA ARG A 387 29.23 26.54 -13.21
C ARG A 387 28.72 25.28 -12.51
N ALA A 388 29.62 24.32 -12.38
CA ALA A 388 29.48 23.13 -11.57
C ALA A 388 28.57 23.43 -10.37
N TRP A 389 27.45 22.71 -10.28
CA TRP A 389 26.77 22.55 -9.01
C TRP A 389 27.77 21.82 -8.11
N GLY A 390 28.53 22.63 -7.36
CA GLY A 390 29.34 22.15 -6.27
C GLY A 390 28.40 21.45 -5.32
N PHE A 391 28.49 20.12 -5.29
CA PHE A 391 28.13 19.36 -4.11
C PHE A 391 28.99 19.90 -2.97
N VAL A 392 28.47 20.88 -2.24
CA VAL A 392 28.94 21.14 -0.89
C VAL A 392 28.45 19.97 -0.07
N VAL A 393 29.35 19.01 0.08
CA VAL A 393 29.34 18.06 1.18
C VAL A 393 29.38 18.90 2.46
N LEU A 394 28.23 19.04 3.12
CA LEU A 394 28.22 19.42 4.53
C LEU A 394 28.40 18.12 5.33
N ALA A 395 29.62 18.00 5.85
CA ALA A 395 29.97 17.13 6.97
C ALA A 395 29.34 17.66 8.26
#